data_AF-A0A6I3AB64-F1
#
_entry.id   AF-A0A6I3AB64-F1
#
_cell.length_a   1.000
_cell.length_b   1.000
_cell.length_c   1.000
_cell.angle_alpha   90.00
_cell.angle_beta   90.00
_cell.angle_gamma   90.00
#
_symmetry.space_group_name_H-M   'P 1'
#
loop_
_entity.id
_entity.type
_entity.pdbx_description
1 polymer ?
#
loop_
_entity_poly.entity_id
_entity_poly.type
_entity_poly.pdbx_seq_one_letter_code
_entity_poly.pdbx_strand_id
1 'polypeptide(L)'
;MTLGSDEELDGLVEVDQPDVVLLAGPTNVGPDGTITETVSEPAKVMRVGSMIKQLLDEVKAAPLDDRSRERLAHVYQRSIEELVTSMSADLAAELRAMAPPFEPGVVPSDAELRIVQAQLVGWLEGLFHGIQATLFAQQMVARQQLEQMRGQLGPGGVRRLGPNGAMPPGIEPGQTERPGTYL
;
A
#
# COMPACT_ATOMS: atom_id res chain seq x y z
N MET A 1 15.31 -59.89 9.84
CA MET A 1 14.07 -59.18 10.20
C MET A 1 14.47 -58.01 11.08
N THR A 2 14.72 -56.87 10.45
CA THR A 2 14.98 -55.56 11.06
C THR A 2 14.59 -54.56 9.98
N LEU A 3 13.39 -54.03 10.11
CA LEU A 3 12.79 -53.06 9.20
C LEU A 3 13.50 -51.73 9.40
N GLY A 4 14.19 -51.24 8.37
CA GLY A 4 14.59 -49.84 8.26
C GLY A 4 13.39 -49.06 7.74
N SER A 5 12.78 -48.28 8.60
CA SER A 5 11.67 -47.38 8.30
C SER A 5 12.13 -45.98 8.69
N ASP A 6 12.56 -45.20 7.69
CA ASP A 6 12.63 -43.74 7.74
C ASP A 6 13.03 -43.22 6.34
N GLU A 7 12.04 -43.00 5.48
CA GLU A 7 12.17 -42.10 4.33
C GLU A 7 10.83 -41.42 4.08
N GLU A 8 10.38 -40.69 5.10
CA GLU A 8 9.27 -39.73 5.02
C GLU A 8 9.90 -38.36 4.70
N LEU A 9 10.23 -38.11 3.43
CA LEU A 9 10.50 -36.76 2.94
C LEU A 9 9.18 -36.17 2.43
N ASP A 10 8.30 -35.92 3.41
CA ASP A 10 7.11 -35.10 3.27
C ASP A 10 7.51 -33.63 3.03
N GLY A 11 6.66 -32.93 2.30
CA GLY A 11 6.97 -31.71 1.56
C GLY A 11 7.61 -30.62 2.41
N LEU A 12 8.68 -30.04 1.86
CA LEU A 12 9.06 -28.66 2.12
C LEU A 12 7.89 -27.78 1.67
N VAL A 13 6.90 -27.59 2.54
CA VAL A 13 5.99 -26.46 2.46
C VAL A 13 6.85 -25.25 2.71
N GLU A 14 7.25 -24.60 1.62
CA GLU A 14 7.72 -23.23 1.64
C GLU A 14 6.58 -22.40 2.22
N VAL A 15 6.67 -22.16 3.53
CA VAL A 15 5.81 -21.18 4.22
C VAL A 15 6.27 -19.83 3.69
N ASP A 16 5.64 -19.40 2.59
CA ASP A 16 5.65 -18.05 2.09
C ASP A 16 5.13 -17.16 3.23
N GLN A 17 6.07 -16.67 4.04
CA GLN A 17 5.75 -15.69 5.07
C GLN A 17 5.27 -14.45 4.33
N PRO A 18 4.10 -13.88 4.66
CA PRO A 18 3.67 -12.66 4.00
C PRO A 18 4.69 -11.58 4.36
N ASP A 19 5.38 -11.07 3.34
CA ASP A 19 6.16 -9.84 3.44
C ASP A 19 5.28 -8.79 4.13
N VAL A 20 5.61 -8.45 5.38
CA VAL A 20 5.02 -7.31 6.06
C VAL A 20 5.57 -6.08 5.36
N VAL A 21 4.92 -5.70 4.28
CA VAL A 21 5.12 -4.42 3.62
C VAL A 21 4.83 -3.37 4.69
N LEU A 22 5.85 -2.62 5.10
CA LEU A 22 5.68 -1.41 5.88
C LEU A 22 4.71 -0.50 5.11
N LEU A 23 3.45 -0.48 5.52
CA LEU A 23 2.45 0.49 5.10
C LEU A 23 2.80 1.83 5.76
N ALA A 24 3.89 2.46 5.31
CA ALA A 24 3.85 3.91 5.20
C ALA A 24 2.64 4.20 4.31
N GLY A 25 1.63 4.89 4.85
CA GLY A 25 0.36 5.11 4.16
C GLY A 25 0.59 5.56 2.71
N PRO A 26 -0.14 5.01 1.74
CA PRO A 26 0.13 5.26 0.33
C PRO A 26 -0.07 6.75 0.04
N THR A 27 0.96 7.42 -0.45
CA THR A 27 0.88 8.78 -0.96
C THR A 27 0.62 8.71 -2.46
N ASN A 28 -0.62 8.96 -2.88
CA ASN A 28 -0.87 9.25 -4.29
C ASN A 28 -0.28 10.63 -4.59
N VAL A 29 0.79 10.66 -5.38
CA VAL A 29 1.45 11.89 -5.81
C VAL A 29 0.82 12.29 -7.13
N GLY A 30 0.03 13.36 -7.12
CA GLY A 30 -0.54 13.95 -8.32
C GLY A 30 0.54 14.41 -9.31
N PRO A 31 0.15 14.76 -10.55
CA PRO A 31 1.09 15.16 -11.62
C PRO A 31 1.98 16.36 -11.24
N ASP A 32 1.56 17.17 -10.26
CA ASP A 32 2.30 18.33 -9.75
C ASP A 32 3.15 18.04 -8.49
N GLY A 33 3.31 16.77 -8.10
CA GLY A 33 4.08 16.41 -6.90
C GLY A 33 3.32 16.57 -5.58
N THR A 34 2.02 16.92 -5.63
CA THR A 34 1.16 17.05 -4.46
C THR A 34 0.66 15.68 -4.01
N ILE A 35 0.83 15.38 -2.72
CA ILE A 35 0.23 14.20 -2.10
C ILE A 35 -1.26 14.51 -1.89
N THR A 36 -2.16 14.00 -2.73
CA THR A 36 -3.59 14.37 -2.68
C THR A 36 -4.44 13.32 -1.96
N GLU A 37 -4.15 12.03 -2.18
CA GLU A 37 -4.96 10.93 -1.64
C GLU A 37 -4.10 10.04 -0.75
N THR A 38 -4.29 10.16 0.57
CA THR A 38 -3.62 9.32 1.57
C THR A 38 -4.62 8.75 2.57
N VAL A 39 -4.32 7.53 3.02
CA VAL A 39 -5.03 6.88 4.12
C VAL A 39 -4.07 6.75 5.31
N SER A 40 -4.37 7.46 6.39
CA SER A 40 -3.54 7.51 7.60
C SER A 40 -3.66 6.25 8.44
N GLU A 41 -4.86 5.64 8.48
CA GLU A 41 -5.12 4.40 9.22
C GLU A 41 -5.74 3.31 8.33
N PRO A 42 -4.97 2.66 7.44
CA PRO A 42 -5.51 1.68 6.49
C PRO A 42 -6.27 0.53 7.18
N ALA A 43 -5.74 0.01 8.29
CA ALA A 43 -6.36 -1.08 9.03
C ALA A 43 -7.72 -0.68 9.63
N LYS A 44 -7.88 0.57 10.09
CA LYS A 44 -9.16 1.07 10.60
C LYS A 44 -10.18 1.17 9.48
N VAL A 45 -9.80 1.76 8.34
CA VAL A 45 -10.66 1.86 7.15
C VAL A 45 -11.11 0.49 6.68
N MET A 46 -10.21 -0.49 6.60
CA MET A 46 -10.56 -1.87 6.20
C MET A 46 -11.54 -2.53 7.17
N ARG A 47 -11.34 -2.34 8.49
CA ARG A 47 -12.24 -2.88 9.51
C ARG A 47 -13.64 -2.29 9.40
N VAL A 48 -13.73 -0.97 9.25
CA VAL A 48 -15.01 -0.26 9.10
C VAL A 48 -15.70 -0.66 7.78
N GLY A 49 -14.96 -0.71 6.67
CA GLY A 49 -15.50 -1.16 5.38
C GLY A 49 -16.03 -2.59 5.42
N SER A 50 -15.31 -3.51 6.08
CA SER A 50 -15.74 -4.91 6.24
C SER A 50 -17.01 -5.03 7.09
N MET A 51 -17.10 -4.25 8.19
CA MET A 51 -18.31 -4.17 9.01
C MET A 51 -19.51 -3.69 8.19
N ILE A 52 -19.35 -2.63 7.39
CA ILE A 52 -20.44 -2.09 6.56
C ILE A 52 -20.87 -3.10 5.50
N LYS A 53 -19.92 -3.81 4.88
CA LYS A 53 -20.21 -4.88 3.91
C LYS A 53 -21.04 -6.01 4.54
N GLN A 54 -20.67 -6.47 5.74
CA GLN A 54 -21.44 -7.47 6.47
C GLN A 54 -22.86 -6.98 6.78
N LEU A 55 -23.02 -5.74 7.24
CA LEU A 55 -24.34 -5.15 7.50
C LEU A 55 -25.19 -5.03 6.24
N LEU A 56 -24.58 -4.65 5.11
CA LEU A 56 -25.25 -4.63 3.81
C LEU A 56 -25.77 -6.01 3.41
N ASP A 57 -24.96 -7.05 3.64
CA ASP A 57 -25.36 -8.41 3.31
C ASP A 57 -26.51 -8.91 4.22
N GLU A 58 -26.55 -8.52 5.49
CA GLU A 58 -27.69 -8.78 6.39
C GLU A 58 -28.99 -8.10 5.89
N VAL A 59 -28.92 -6.85 5.45
CA VAL A 59 -30.09 -6.12 4.92
C VAL A 59 -30.60 -6.74 3.62
N LYS A 60 -29.72 -7.40 2.84
CA LYS A 60 -30.13 -8.17 1.66
C LYS A 60 -30.76 -9.51 2.03
N ALA A 61 -30.36 -10.12 3.15
CA ALA A 61 -30.78 -11.45 3.55
C ALA A 61 -32.24 -11.49 4.04
N ALA A 62 -32.69 -10.46 4.77
CA ALA A 62 -34.04 -10.39 5.29
C ALA A 62 -34.57 -8.95 5.43
N PRO A 63 -35.89 -8.73 5.38
CA PRO A 63 -36.50 -7.44 5.67
C PRO A 63 -36.23 -6.98 7.11
N LEU A 64 -35.98 -5.69 7.30
CA LEU A 64 -35.75 -5.10 8.63
C LEU A 64 -36.99 -4.37 9.17
N ASP A 65 -37.17 -4.43 10.48
CA ASP A 65 -38.14 -3.59 11.19
C ASP A 65 -37.64 -2.14 11.34
N ASP A 66 -38.55 -1.23 11.67
CA ASP A 66 -38.27 0.21 11.72
C ASP A 66 -37.13 0.55 12.71
N ARG A 67 -37.11 -0.14 13.86
CA ARG A 67 -36.09 0.04 14.89
C ARG A 67 -34.70 -0.40 14.41
N SER A 68 -34.62 -1.50 13.68
CA SER A 68 -33.35 -1.99 13.12
C SER A 68 -32.84 -1.04 12.02
N ARG A 69 -33.74 -0.51 11.19
CA ARG A 69 -33.38 0.48 10.16
C ARG A 69 -32.88 1.79 10.76
N GLU A 70 -33.54 2.30 11.80
CA GLU A 70 -33.09 3.49 12.54
C GLU A 70 -31.70 3.28 13.16
N ARG A 71 -31.48 2.13 13.80
CA ARG A 71 -30.17 1.77 14.35
C ARG A 71 -29.12 1.68 13.25
N LEU A 72 -29.46 1.11 12.10
CA LEU A 72 -28.53 0.94 11.00
C LEU A 72 -28.14 2.28 10.35
N ALA A 73 -29.10 3.20 10.22
CA ALA A 73 -28.86 4.56 9.76
C ALA A 73 -27.86 5.29 10.67
N HIS A 74 -28.02 5.15 12.00
CA HIS A 74 -27.09 5.73 12.96
C HIS A 74 -25.69 5.09 12.90
N VAL A 75 -25.61 3.77 12.72
CA VAL A 75 -24.32 3.06 12.53
C VAL A 75 -23.63 3.53 11.25
N TYR A 76 -24.37 3.69 10.15
CA TYR A 76 -23.85 4.20 8.89
C TYR A 76 -23.25 5.61 9.06
N GLN A 77 -24.00 6.54 9.67
CA GLN A 77 -23.54 7.92 9.86
C GLN A 77 -22.27 7.99 10.71
N ARG A 78 -22.23 7.24 11.82
CA ARG A 78 -21.01 7.12 12.65
C ARG A 78 -19.84 6.52 11.89
N SER A 79 -20.09 5.53 11.04
CA SER A 79 -19.03 4.90 10.25
C SER A 79 -18.41 5.89 9.26
N ILE A 80 -19.21 6.77 8.64
CA ILE A 80 -18.71 7.86 7.79
C ILE A 80 -17.78 8.78 8.59
N GLU A 81 -18.19 9.21 9.78
CA GLU A 81 -17.37 10.07 10.64
C GLU A 81 -16.03 9.40 10.99
N GLU A 82 -16.06 8.13 11.38
CA GLU A 82 -14.84 7.36 11.69
C GLU A 82 -13.92 7.21 10.48
N LEU A 83 -14.47 6.95 9.29
CA LEU A 83 -13.70 6.85 8.05
C LEU A 83 -13.01 8.17 7.71
N VAL A 84 -13.73 9.29 7.78
CA VAL A 84 -13.20 10.61 7.47
C VAL A 84 -12.02 10.99 8.37
N THR A 85 -12.01 10.58 9.65
CA THR A 85 -10.86 10.83 10.53
C THR A 85 -9.59 10.08 10.12
N SER A 86 -9.71 9.09 9.24
CA SER A 86 -8.65 8.14 8.88
C SER A 86 -8.00 8.41 7.52
N MET A 87 -8.37 9.50 6.84
CA MET A 87 -8.00 9.80 5.46
C MET A 87 -7.62 11.29 5.26
N SER A 88 -6.99 11.60 4.12
CA SER A 88 -6.62 12.97 3.75
C SER A 88 -7.84 13.89 3.66
N ALA A 89 -7.61 15.21 3.72
CA ALA A 89 -8.67 16.21 3.63
C ALA A 89 -9.47 16.10 2.32
N ASP A 90 -8.80 15.78 1.21
CA ASP A 90 -9.43 15.64 -0.11
C ASP A 90 -10.36 14.42 -0.15
N LEU A 91 -9.87 13.24 0.26
CA LEU A 91 -10.70 12.02 0.36
C LEU A 91 -11.85 12.18 1.35
N ALA A 92 -11.60 12.86 2.47
CA ALA A 92 -12.63 13.18 3.44
C ALA A 92 -13.72 14.09 2.87
N ALA A 93 -13.35 15.07 2.04
CA ALA A 93 -14.30 15.96 1.37
C ALA A 93 -15.13 15.20 0.33
N GLU A 94 -14.49 14.35 -0.47
CA GLU A 94 -15.16 13.50 -1.45
C GLU A 94 -16.16 12.56 -0.77
N LEU A 95 -15.74 11.85 0.28
CA LEU A 95 -16.60 10.95 1.04
C LEU A 95 -17.81 11.68 1.64
N ARG A 96 -17.63 12.89 2.19
CA ARG A 96 -18.74 13.69 2.70
C ARG A 96 -19.70 14.16 1.61
N ALA A 97 -19.18 14.50 0.43
CA ALA A 97 -20.01 14.95 -0.69
C ALA A 97 -20.91 13.82 -1.23
N MET A 98 -20.43 12.58 -1.22
CA MET A 98 -21.20 11.43 -1.69
C MET A 98 -22.10 10.77 -0.63
N ALA A 99 -21.88 11.06 0.65
CA ALA A 99 -22.61 10.47 1.77
C ALA A 99 -23.34 11.53 2.61
N PRO A 100 -24.37 12.21 2.06
CA PRO A 100 -25.19 13.13 2.84
C PRO A 100 -25.91 12.40 3.99
N PRO A 101 -26.17 13.07 5.13
CA PRO A 101 -26.89 12.47 6.24
C PRO A 101 -28.36 12.21 5.87
N PHE A 102 -28.95 11.18 6.49
CA PHE A 102 -30.38 10.91 6.37
C PHE A 102 -31.24 12.05 6.93
N GLU A 103 -32.47 12.17 6.44
CA GLU A 103 -33.41 13.18 6.90
C GLU A 103 -33.79 12.97 8.38
N PRO A 104 -33.69 14.02 9.24
CA PRO A 104 -34.04 13.89 10.65
C PRO A 104 -35.51 13.51 10.87
N GLY A 105 -35.74 12.50 11.72
CA GLY A 105 -37.09 12.05 12.06
C GLY A 105 -37.76 11.16 11.02
N VAL A 106 -37.07 10.84 9.92
CA VAL A 106 -37.53 9.89 8.90
C VAL A 106 -36.70 8.61 9.00
N VAL A 107 -37.36 7.47 9.18
CA VAL A 107 -36.67 6.16 9.16
C VAL A 107 -36.43 5.77 7.71
N PRO A 108 -35.17 5.59 7.28
CA PRO A 108 -34.89 5.22 5.89
C PRO A 108 -35.43 3.83 5.57
N SER A 109 -35.71 3.61 4.29
CA SER A 109 -36.19 2.31 3.81
C SER A 109 -35.06 1.28 3.72
N ASP A 110 -35.40 0.00 3.70
CA ASP A 110 -34.45 -1.09 3.41
C ASP A 110 -33.67 -0.83 2.11
N ALA A 111 -34.38 -0.39 1.06
CA ALA A 111 -33.77 -0.14 -0.24
C ALA A 111 -32.76 1.01 -0.18
N GLU A 112 -33.12 2.08 0.54
CA GLU A 112 -32.24 3.23 0.75
C GLU A 112 -30.97 2.84 1.51
N LEU A 113 -31.11 2.07 2.60
CA LEU A 113 -29.98 1.54 3.37
C LEU A 113 -29.07 0.64 2.51
N ARG A 114 -29.63 -0.21 1.65
CA ARG A 114 -28.83 -1.05 0.73
C ARG A 114 -28.04 -0.20 -0.26
N ILE A 115 -28.67 0.82 -0.86
CA ILE A 115 -28.03 1.68 -1.87
C ILE A 115 -26.88 2.46 -1.25
N VAL A 116 -27.11 3.15 -0.13
CA VAL A 116 -26.07 3.99 0.49
C VAL A 116 -24.90 3.18 1.03
N GLN A 117 -25.15 1.99 1.60
CA GLN A 117 -24.08 1.10 2.04
C GLN A 117 -23.31 0.49 0.87
N ALA A 118 -24.00 0.07 -0.21
CA ALA A 118 -23.35 -0.45 -1.41
C ALA A 118 -22.46 0.60 -2.08
N GLN A 119 -22.94 1.85 -2.14
CA GLN A 119 -22.16 2.99 -2.64
C GLN A 119 -20.86 3.18 -1.84
N LEU A 120 -20.94 3.11 -0.52
CA LEU A 120 -19.77 3.24 0.35
C LEU A 120 -18.80 2.07 0.20
N VAL A 121 -19.29 0.83 0.18
CA VAL A 121 -18.45 -0.36 -0.02
C VAL A 121 -17.74 -0.30 -1.36
N GLY A 122 -18.47 0.01 -2.45
CA GLY A 122 -17.89 0.12 -3.78
C GLY A 122 -16.84 1.22 -3.90
N TRP A 123 -17.08 2.39 -3.27
CA TRP A 123 -16.11 3.48 -3.25
C TRP A 123 -14.84 3.10 -2.47
N LEU A 124 -14.99 2.47 -1.29
CA LEU A 124 -13.85 2.00 -0.50
C LEU A 124 -13.05 0.93 -1.26
N GLU A 125 -13.72 -0.03 -1.90
CA GLU A 125 -13.06 -1.02 -2.75
C GLU A 125 -12.29 -0.32 -3.87
N GLY A 126 -12.91 0.63 -4.58
CA GLY A 126 -12.25 1.43 -5.62
C GLY A 126 -11.01 2.19 -5.13
N LEU A 127 -11.09 2.83 -3.96
CA LEU A 127 -9.97 3.54 -3.34
C LEU A 127 -8.77 2.62 -3.10
N PHE A 128 -9.00 1.44 -2.49
CA PHE A 128 -7.91 0.49 -2.22
C PHE A 128 -7.33 -0.11 -3.51
N HIS A 129 -8.16 -0.41 -4.51
CA HIS A 129 -7.65 -0.89 -5.80
C HIS A 129 -6.82 0.18 -6.52
N GLY A 130 -7.23 1.44 -6.50
CA GLY A 130 -6.47 2.55 -7.09
C GLY A 130 -5.12 2.74 -6.42
N ILE A 131 -5.08 2.72 -5.08
CA ILE A 131 -3.86 2.75 -4.29
C ILE A 131 -2.90 1.60 -4.67
N GLN A 132 -3.41 0.37 -4.76
CA GLN A 132 -2.61 -0.81 -5.10
C GLN A 132 -2.07 -0.73 -6.53
N ALA A 133 -2.89 -0.29 -7.48
CA ALA A 133 -2.48 -0.11 -8.87
C ALA A 133 -1.33 0.89 -9.00
N THR A 134 -1.41 2.03 -8.28
CA THR A 134 -0.37 3.04 -8.25
C THR A 134 0.93 2.51 -7.62
N LEU A 135 0.85 1.79 -6.50
CA LEU A 135 2.03 1.18 -5.86
C LEU A 135 2.71 0.14 -6.77
N PHE A 136 1.91 -0.70 -7.43
CA PHE A 136 2.42 -1.68 -8.39
C PHE A 136 3.13 -0.98 -9.56
N ALA A 137 2.53 0.07 -10.12
CA ALA A 137 3.14 0.85 -11.19
C ALA A 137 4.47 1.49 -10.77
N GLN A 138 4.53 2.06 -9.56
CA GLN A 138 5.77 2.64 -9.01
C GLN A 138 6.87 1.57 -8.86
N GLN A 139 6.54 0.39 -8.35
CA GLN A 139 7.49 -0.72 -8.22
C GLN A 139 8.02 -1.20 -9.58
N MET A 140 7.17 -1.27 -10.60
CA MET A 140 7.58 -1.65 -11.95
C MET A 140 8.54 -0.64 -12.57
N VAL A 141 8.26 0.67 -12.44
CA VAL A 141 9.16 1.74 -12.91
C VAL A 141 10.50 1.70 -12.17
N ALA A 142 10.48 1.52 -10.85
CA ALA A 142 11.70 1.43 -10.04
C ALA A 142 12.57 0.23 -10.46
N ARG A 143 11.95 -0.93 -10.73
CA ARG A 143 12.66 -2.13 -11.25
C ARG A 143 13.32 -1.85 -12.60
N GLN A 144 12.61 -1.23 -13.54
CA GLN A 144 13.18 -0.88 -14.84
C GLN A 144 14.35 0.09 -14.74
N GLN A 145 14.28 1.08 -13.85
CA GLN A 145 15.40 2.00 -13.61
C GLN A 145 16.63 1.28 -13.04
N LEU A 146 16.44 0.33 -12.12
CA LEU A 146 17.53 -0.50 -11.58
C LEU A 146 18.17 -1.39 -12.65
N GLU A 147 17.37 -2.00 -13.52
CA GLU A 147 17.87 -2.78 -14.64
C GLU A 147 18.65 -1.93 -15.65
N GLN A 148 18.17 -0.73 -15.96
CA GLN A 148 18.90 0.23 -16.80
C GLN A 148 20.22 0.67 -16.17
N MET A 149 20.27 0.87 -14.85
CA MET A 149 21.51 1.20 -14.14
C MET A 149 22.49 0.01 -14.12
N ARG A 150 22.01 -1.22 -13.93
CA ARG A 150 22.84 -2.43 -14.07
C ARG A 150 23.38 -2.61 -15.49
N GLY A 151 22.55 -2.33 -16.50
CA GLY A 151 22.96 -2.36 -17.91
C GLY A 151 24.05 -1.33 -18.24
N GLN A 152 23.99 -0.14 -17.64
CA GLN A 152 25.00 0.92 -17.79
C GLN A 152 26.30 0.63 -17.02
N LEU A 153 26.23 -0.08 -15.90
CA LEU A 153 27.42 -0.45 -15.11
C LEU A 153 28.21 -1.62 -15.69
N GLY A 154 27.63 -2.38 -16.63
CA GLY A 154 28.30 -3.45 -17.38
C GLY A 154 28.80 -4.64 -16.52
N PRO A 155 28.82 -5.87 -17.06
CA PRO A 155 29.57 -6.95 -16.43
C PRO A 155 31.07 -6.68 -16.63
N GLY A 156 31.67 -5.89 -15.76
CA GLY A 156 33.10 -5.59 -15.84
C GLY A 156 33.55 -4.20 -15.37
N GLY A 157 33.00 -3.68 -14.27
CA GLY A 157 33.56 -2.52 -13.55
C GLY A 157 34.99 -2.70 -13.01
N VAL A 158 35.80 -3.57 -13.61
CA VAL A 158 37.26 -3.50 -13.56
C VAL A 158 37.64 -2.59 -14.72
N ARG A 159 38.01 -1.35 -14.40
CA ARG A 159 38.75 -0.46 -15.31
C ARG A 159 39.78 -1.32 -16.04
N ARG A 160 39.59 -1.60 -17.33
CA ARG A 160 40.68 -2.12 -18.17
C ARG A 160 41.76 -1.06 -18.11
N LEU A 161 42.74 -1.26 -17.24
CA LEU A 161 44.08 -0.77 -17.47
C LEU A 161 44.46 -1.33 -18.84
N GLY A 162 44.46 -0.47 -19.86
CA GLY A 162 44.91 -0.86 -21.19
C GLY A 162 46.32 -1.46 -21.08
N PRO A 163 46.71 -2.41 -21.95
CA PRO A 163 48.04 -3.04 -21.89
C PRO A 163 49.24 -2.08 -22.08
N ASN A 164 49.00 -0.78 -22.26
CA ASN A 164 50.04 0.22 -22.51
C ASN A 164 50.22 1.12 -21.28
N GLY A 165 50.66 0.53 -20.18
CA GLY A 165 51.36 1.26 -19.12
C GLY A 165 52.75 1.66 -19.59
N ALA A 166 52.85 2.59 -20.53
CA ALA A 166 54.11 3.22 -20.89
C ALA A 166 54.48 4.22 -19.78
N MET A 167 55.40 3.81 -18.92
CA MET A 167 56.11 4.66 -17.97
C MET A 167 56.92 5.72 -18.74
N PRO A 168 56.81 7.03 -18.43
CA PRO A 168 57.83 8.00 -18.85
C PRO A 168 59.11 7.78 -18.03
N PRO A 169 60.31 7.82 -18.63
CA PRO A 169 61.56 7.64 -17.92
C PRO A 169 61.99 8.96 -17.25
N GLY A 170 62.42 8.85 -15.99
CA GLY A 170 63.30 9.82 -15.35
C GLY A 170 62.67 10.70 -14.28
N ILE A 171 62.62 10.20 -13.05
CA ILE A 171 62.92 11.00 -11.84
C ILE A 171 63.67 10.07 -10.86
N GLU A 172 64.88 10.50 -10.49
CA GLU A 172 65.84 9.82 -9.60
C GLU A 172 65.31 9.66 -8.15
N PRO A 173 65.82 8.66 -7.39
CA PRO A 173 65.52 8.51 -5.97
C PRO A 173 66.36 9.50 -5.14
N GLY A 174 65.81 10.70 -4.95
CA GLY A 174 66.33 11.71 -4.04
C GLY A 174 65.34 11.95 -2.90
N GLN A 175 65.84 11.87 -1.67
CA GLN A 175 65.20 12.14 -0.39
C GLN A 175 64.25 13.36 -0.42
N THR A 176 63.18 13.35 0.39
CA THR A 176 62.91 14.36 1.45
C THR A 176 61.50 14.16 2.04
N GLU A 177 61.47 13.76 3.31
CA GLU A 177 60.52 14.08 4.38
C GLU A 177 59.00 13.93 4.19
N ARG A 178 58.45 13.01 5.02
CA ARG A 178 57.06 13.02 5.48
C ARG A 178 56.91 14.06 6.61
N PRO A 179 55.89 14.93 6.55
CA PRO A 179 55.03 15.03 7.72
C PRO A 179 53.55 15.28 7.39
N GLY A 180 52.65 14.86 8.30
CA GLY A 180 51.32 15.47 8.44
C GLY A 180 50.14 14.53 8.28
N THR A 181 49.93 13.66 9.28
CA THR A 181 48.62 13.10 9.61
C THR A 181 47.74 14.24 10.14
N TYR A 182 46.63 14.54 9.49
CA TYR A 182 45.55 15.32 10.09
C TYR A 182 44.40 14.38 10.47
N LEU A 183 43.97 14.55 11.72
CA LEU A 183 42.68 14.13 12.26
C LEU A 183 41.53 14.79 11.48
#